data_AF-A0A133QLM5-F1
#
_entry.id   AF-A0A133QLM5-F1
#
_cell.length_a   1.000
_cell.length_b   1.000
_cell.length_c   1.000
_cell.angle_alpha   90.00
_cell.angle_beta   90.00
_cell.angle_gamma   90.00
#
_symmetry.space_group_name_H-M   'P 1'
#
loop_
_entity.id
_entity.type
_entity.pdbx_description
1 polymer ?
#
loop_
_entity_poly.entity_id
_entity_poly.type
_entity_poly.pdbx_seq_one_letter_code
_entity_poly.pdbx_strand_id
1 'polypeptide(L)'
;MIILPKEAQASLQNTMQNASHETVPLKKRSSHHGLLWGVLFIIFLILGSAGYLGWTEYQLNLETEQLQARKHHRDSVAQVRMKKESLAMAAQRVEQQQKMICDFLKSFYRKAVLSNADPVLYEHYLSEYCLNTIYGDESTPSDVDKPTAWRGAFGSVSGINNDEELLANLQVIHADGEWYKVRLSQDGATEFRMIKVLNRKGQLFIDEVR
;
A
#
# COMPACT_ATOMS: atom_id res chain seq x y z
N MET A 1 -106.27 -57.46 19.22
CA MET A 1 -105.29 -58.13 20.10
C MET A 1 -104.59 -57.03 20.88
N ILE A 2 -105.29 -56.46 21.87
CA ILE A 2 -105.20 -56.77 23.32
C ILE A 2 -103.78 -56.47 23.84
N ILE A 3 -103.49 -55.58 24.81
CA ILE A 3 -104.11 -54.43 25.49
C ILE A 3 -102.91 -53.78 26.26
N LEU A 4 -102.89 -52.45 26.40
CA LEU A 4 -101.95 -51.61 27.20
C LEU A 4 -102.00 -51.91 28.74
N PRO A 5 -101.40 -51.10 29.67
CA PRO A 5 -99.99 -50.80 30.01
C PRO A 5 -99.78 -50.83 31.57
N LYS A 6 -98.73 -50.16 32.11
CA LYS A 6 -98.63 -49.36 33.38
C LYS A 6 -97.40 -49.61 34.27
N GLU A 7 -96.66 -48.52 34.47
CA GLU A 7 -96.21 -47.89 35.74
C GLU A 7 -96.02 -48.78 36.99
N ALA A 8 -94.80 -48.89 37.55
CA ALA A 8 -94.11 -47.96 38.47
C ALA A 8 -94.46 -48.19 39.97
N GLN A 9 -93.40 -48.07 40.80
CA GLN A 9 -93.36 -47.93 42.27
C GLN A 9 -93.49 -49.24 43.09
N ALA A 10 -92.42 -49.72 43.72
CA ALA A 10 -91.77 -49.26 44.96
C ALA A 10 -92.34 -49.94 46.23
N SER A 11 -91.47 -50.68 46.94
CA SER A 11 -91.46 -50.94 48.40
C SER A 11 -90.39 -52.02 48.66
N LEU A 12 -89.32 -51.68 49.38
CA LEU A 12 -89.13 -51.96 50.82
C LEU A 12 -89.15 -53.47 51.12
N GLN A 13 -88.23 -54.11 51.81
CA GLN A 13 -86.99 -53.77 52.52
C GLN A 13 -86.54 -55.15 53.09
N ASN A 14 -85.29 -55.27 53.54
CA ASN A 14 -84.93 -56.06 54.73
C ASN A 14 -84.78 -57.60 54.63
N THR A 15 -83.51 -58.06 54.70
CA THR A 15 -82.90 -58.66 55.94
C THR A 15 -82.11 -59.97 55.76
N MET A 16 -80.80 -59.88 56.13
CA MET A 16 -79.89 -60.90 56.72
C MET A 16 -79.42 -62.08 55.82
N GLN A 17 -78.25 -62.71 55.97
CA GLN A 17 -77.12 -62.69 56.94
C GLN A 17 -75.96 -63.53 56.37
N ASN A 18 -74.71 -63.29 56.83
CA ASN A 18 -73.55 -64.22 56.97
C ASN A 18 -72.98 -64.92 55.69
N ALA A 19 -71.68 -65.16 55.48
CA ALA A 19 -70.50 -65.20 56.34
C ALA A 19 -69.18 -64.95 55.53
N SER A 20 -68.14 -64.62 56.30
CA SER A 20 -66.68 -64.54 56.07
C SER A 20 -65.97 -65.27 54.90
N HIS A 21 -64.97 -64.60 54.28
CA HIS A 21 -63.53 -64.94 54.39
C HIS A 21 -62.63 -63.81 53.80
N GLU A 22 -61.32 -63.95 54.00
CA GLU A 22 -60.27 -62.97 54.29
C GLU A 22 -59.40 -62.48 53.09
N THR A 23 -58.48 -61.53 53.37
CA THR A 23 -57.24 -61.10 52.65
C THR A 23 -57.36 -59.90 51.68
N VAL A 24 -56.47 -58.89 51.51
CA VAL A 24 -55.02 -58.63 51.73
C VAL A 24 -54.81 -57.07 51.78
N PRO A 25 -53.77 -56.48 52.42
CA PRO A 25 -53.55 -55.02 52.41
C PRO A 25 -52.91 -54.50 51.11
N LEU A 26 -53.43 -53.39 50.57
CA LEU A 26 -52.89 -52.71 49.39
C LEU A 26 -51.64 -51.88 49.72
N LYS A 27 -50.50 -52.38 49.24
CA LYS A 27 -49.18 -51.76 49.22
C LYS A 27 -49.16 -50.51 48.31
N LYS A 28 -48.86 -49.34 48.89
CA LYS A 28 -48.63 -48.05 48.20
C LYS A 28 -47.43 -48.18 47.24
N ARG A 29 -47.69 -48.20 45.93
CA ARG A 29 -46.69 -48.29 44.86
C ARG A 29 -46.20 -46.89 44.48
N SER A 30 -44.89 -46.69 44.58
CA SER A 30 -44.19 -45.41 44.42
C SER A 30 -44.22 -44.86 42.99
N SER A 31 -44.25 -43.53 42.91
CA SER A 31 -44.14 -42.69 41.70
C SER A 31 -42.75 -42.82 41.05
N HIS A 32 -42.47 -43.97 40.44
CA HIS A 32 -41.17 -44.19 39.75
C HIS A 32 -41.21 -43.73 38.29
N HIS A 33 -42.38 -43.78 37.62
CA HIS A 33 -42.53 -43.36 36.23
C HIS A 33 -42.57 -41.83 36.04
N GLY A 34 -43.18 -41.08 36.98
CA GLY A 34 -43.21 -39.62 36.93
C GLY A 34 -41.84 -38.98 37.17
N LEU A 35 -41.04 -39.56 38.06
CA LEU A 35 -39.66 -39.12 38.34
C LEU A 35 -38.74 -39.33 37.12
N LEU A 36 -38.83 -40.51 36.48
CA LEU A 36 -38.05 -40.84 35.28
C LEU A 36 -38.36 -39.89 34.10
N TRP A 37 -39.63 -39.54 33.92
CA TRP A 37 -40.04 -38.62 32.85
C TRP A 37 -39.60 -37.18 33.12
N GLY A 38 -39.65 -36.74 34.38
CA GLY A 38 -39.12 -35.43 34.80
C GLY A 38 -37.61 -35.31 34.58
N VAL A 39 -36.83 -36.37 34.88
CA VAL A 39 -35.38 -36.39 34.63
C VAL A 39 -35.07 -36.35 33.13
N LEU A 40 -35.81 -37.11 32.31
CA LEU A 40 -35.67 -37.08 30.85
C LEU A 40 -35.98 -35.70 30.26
N PHE A 41 -37.00 -35.01 30.77
CA PHE A 41 -37.37 -33.67 30.34
C PHE A 41 -36.27 -32.64 30.68
N ILE A 42 -35.66 -32.74 31.86
CA ILE A 42 -34.53 -31.89 32.26
C ILE A 42 -33.31 -32.12 31.37
N ILE A 43 -32.98 -33.39 31.05
CA ILE A 43 -31.89 -33.72 30.14
C ILE A 43 -32.15 -33.11 28.75
N PHE A 44 -33.40 -33.20 28.25
CA PHE A 44 -33.77 -32.62 26.96
C PHE A 44 -33.70 -31.09 26.96
N LEU A 45 -34.06 -30.43 28.06
CA LEU A 45 -33.91 -28.98 28.24
C LEU A 45 -32.44 -28.55 28.26
N ILE A 46 -31.58 -29.31 28.92
CA ILE A 46 -30.14 -29.04 28.97
C ILE A 46 -29.51 -29.25 27.59
N LEU A 47 -29.85 -30.33 26.88
CA LEU A 47 -29.36 -30.57 25.51
C LEU A 47 -29.89 -29.52 24.52
N GLY A 48 -31.17 -29.14 24.63
CA GLY A 48 -31.78 -28.14 23.76
C GLY A 48 -31.18 -26.74 23.95
N SER A 49 -30.93 -26.33 25.19
CA SER A 49 -30.29 -25.04 25.49
C SER A 49 -28.82 -25.01 25.08
N ALA A 50 -28.06 -26.09 25.32
CA ALA A 50 -26.68 -26.19 24.86
C ALA A 50 -26.57 -26.19 23.33
N GLY A 51 -27.47 -26.89 22.63
CA GLY A 51 -27.54 -26.90 21.17
C GLY A 51 -27.89 -25.53 20.58
N TYR A 52 -28.83 -24.79 21.20
CA TYR A 52 -29.19 -23.44 20.77
C TYR A 52 -28.03 -22.45 20.94
N LEU A 53 -27.34 -22.48 22.09
CA LEU A 53 -26.16 -21.64 22.33
C LEU A 53 -25.04 -21.94 21.34
N GLY A 54 -24.71 -23.21 21.13
CA GLY A 54 -23.71 -23.62 20.14
C GLY A 54 -24.07 -23.22 18.70
N TRP A 55 -25.35 -23.27 18.34
CA TRP A 55 -25.82 -22.82 17.03
C TRP A 55 -25.67 -21.30 16.85
N THR A 56 -25.97 -20.52 17.90
CA THR A 56 -25.81 -19.06 17.85
C THR A 56 -24.35 -18.63 17.73
N GLU A 57 -23.43 -19.27 18.45
CA GLU A 57 -21.98 -19.03 18.32
C GLU A 57 -21.45 -19.45 16.95
N TYR A 58 -21.94 -20.57 16.41
CA TYR A 58 -21.55 -21.05 15.09
C TYR A 58 -21.94 -20.06 13.98
N GLN A 59 -23.15 -19.51 14.02
CA GLN A 59 -23.59 -18.48 13.07
C GLN A 59 -22.77 -17.20 13.19
N LEU A 60 -22.46 -16.77 14.42
CA LEU A 60 -21.65 -15.58 14.67
C LEU A 60 -20.21 -15.72 14.15
N ASN A 61 -19.61 -16.91 14.32
CA ASN A 61 -18.27 -17.20 13.80
C ASN A 61 -18.24 -17.22 12.26
N LEU A 62 -19.26 -17.76 11.60
CA LEU A 62 -19.33 -17.74 10.13
C LEU A 62 -19.39 -16.32 9.54
N GLU A 63 -20.19 -15.43 10.13
CA GLU A 63 -20.28 -14.05 9.67
C GLU A 63 -18.97 -13.28 9.92
N THR A 64 -18.33 -13.50 11.06
CA THR A 64 -17.06 -12.86 11.39
C THR A 64 -15.92 -13.32 10.47
N GLU A 65 -15.86 -14.62 10.12
CA GLU A 65 -14.89 -15.14 9.15
C GLU A 65 -15.08 -14.54 7.76
N GLN A 66 -16.32 -14.42 7.27
CA GLN A 66 -16.60 -13.79 5.97
C GLN A 66 -16.23 -12.31 5.95
N LEU A 67 -16.53 -11.58 7.03
CA LEU A 67 -16.14 -10.18 7.19
C LEU A 67 -14.62 -10.02 7.28
N GLN A 68 -13.93 -10.91 7.99
CA GLN A 68 -12.47 -10.93 8.05
C GLN A 68 -11.87 -11.22 6.68
N ALA A 69 -12.37 -12.22 5.95
CA ALA A 69 -11.92 -12.52 4.59
C ALA A 69 -12.06 -11.32 3.65
N ARG A 70 -13.21 -10.62 3.69
CA ARG A 70 -13.45 -9.39 2.93
C ARG A 70 -12.51 -8.24 3.35
N LYS A 71 -12.23 -8.08 4.64
CA LYS A 71 -11.27 -7.10 5.16
C LYS A 71 -9.85 -7.42 4.67
N HIS A 72 -9.39 -8.67 4.77
CA HIS A 72 -8.08 -9.09 4.27
C HIS A 72 -7.91 -8.85 2.76
N HIS A 73 -8.94 -9.10 1.96
CA HIS A 73 -8.91 -8.81 0.52
C HIS A 73 -8.83 -7.30 0.25
N ARG A 74 -9.62 -6.49 0.97
CA ARG A 74 -9.58 -5.03 0.86
C ARG A 74 -8.24 -4.46 1.29
N ASP A 75 -7.68 -4.97 2.38
CA ASP A 75 -6.41 -4.51 2.93
C ASP A 75 -5.23 -4.91 2.02
N SER A 76 -5.30 -6.09 1.39
CA SER A 76 -4.35 -6.50 0.36
C SER A 76 -4.38 -5.57 -0.86
N VAL A 77 -5.56 -5.24 -1.38
CA VAL A 77 -5.70 -4.31 -2.51
C VAL A 77 -5.24 -2.90 -2.14
N ALA A 78 -5.58 -2.42 -0.94
CA ALA A 78 -5.12 -1.13 -0.43
C ALA A 78 -3.60 -1.09 -0.29
N GLN A 79 -2.97 -2.16 0.22
CA GLN A 79 -1.53 -2.25 0.33
C GLN A 79 -0.83 -2.20 -1.04
N VAL A 80 -1.39 -2.87 -2.06
CA VAL A 80 -0.86 -2.81 -3.43
C VAL A 80 -0.99 -1.40 -4.01
N ARG A 81 -2.10 -0.69 -3.77
CA ARG A 81 -2.27 0.71 -4.21
C ARG A 81 -1.26 1.63 -3.53
N MET A 82 -1.12 1.54 -2.20
CA MET A 82 -0.13 2.33 -1.47
C MET A 82 1.30 2.08 -1.97
N LYS A 83 1.66 0.83 -2.29
CA LYS A 83 2.97 0.52 -2.90
C LYS A 83 3.12 1.13 -4.30
N LYS A 84 2.09 1.09 -5.13
CA LYS A 84 2.13 1.72 -6.47
C LYS A 84 2.22 3.22 -6.37
N GLU A 85 1.47 3.84 -5.47
CA GLU A 85 1.49 5.28 -5.22
C GLU A 85 2.85 5.73 -4.66
N SER A 86 3.44 4.99 -3.71
CA SER A 86 4.76 5.34 -3.19
C SER A 86 5.86 5.21 -4.25
N LEU A 87 5.79 4.19 -5.12
CA LEU A 87 6.69 4.04 -6.27
C LEU A 87 6.50 5.18 -7.28
N ALA A 88 5.25 5.56 -7.60
CA ALA A 88 4.96 6.67 -8.50
C ALA A 88 5.47 8.00 -7.94
N MET A 89 5.28 8.26 -6.64
CA MET A 89 5.78 9.46 -5.98
C MET A 89 7.31 9.49 -5.94
N ALA A 90 7.96 8.34 -5.75
CA ALA A 90 9.42 8.24 -5.82
C ALA A 90 9.94 8.54 -7.24
N ALA A 91 9.30 7.96 -8.28
CA ALA A 91 9.65 8.22 -9.67
C ALA A 91 9.46 9.70 -10.04
N GLN A 92 8.35 10.32 -9.62
CA GLN A 92 8.10 11.74 -9.85
C GLN A 92 9.16 12.64 -9.19
N ARG A 93 9.62 12.30 -7.98
CA ARG A 93 10.69 13.06 -7.32
C ARG A 93 12.00 12.98 -8.10
N VAL A 94 12.34 11.81 -8.61
CA VAL A 94 13.54 11.61 -9.44
C VAL A 94 13.43 12.41 -10.74
N GLU A 95 12.30 12.31 -11.45
CA GLU A 95 12.05 13.07 -12.67
C GLU A 95 12.11 14.59 -12.44
N GLN A 96 11.52 15.07 -11.33
CA GLN A 96 11.59 16.48 -10.95
C GLN A 96 13.02 16.94 -10.67
N GLN A 97 13.82 16.13 -9.97
CA GLN A 97 15.23 16.43 -9.72
C GLN A 97 16.03 16.44 -11.02
N GLN A 98 15.85 15.44 -11.88
CA GLN A 98 16.52 15.38 -13.18
C GLN A 98 16.16 16.58 -14.05
N LYS A 99 14.88 16.95 -14.11
CA LYS A 99 14.43 18.12 -14.85
C LYS A 99 15.06 19.40 -14.33
N MET A 100 15.10 19.59 -13.02
CA MET A 100 15.74 20.74 -12.37
C MET A 100 17.22 20.84 -12.75
N ILE A 101 17.95 19.71 -12.77
CA ILE A 101 19.37 19.68 -13.13
C ILE A 101 19.56 19.94 -14.63
N CYS A 102 18.73 19.35 -15.49
CA CYS A 102 18.74 19.64 -16.92
C CYS A 102 18.50 21.13 -17.21
N ASP A 103 17.55 21.76 -16.51
CA ASP A 103 17.24 23.17 -16.65
C ASP A 103 18.38 24.06 -16.12
N PHE A 104 19.00 23.67 -15.00
CA PHE A 104 20.21 24.30 -14.48
C PHE A 104 21.35 24.27 -15.51
N LEU A 105 21.67 23.10 -16.06
CA LEU A 105 22.73 22.96 -17.06
C LEU A 105 22.43 23.75 -18.33
N LYS A 106 21.18 23.74 -18.82
CA LYS A 106 20.78 24.58 -19.96
C LYS A 106 20.99 26.07 -19.68
N SER A 107 20.62 26.53 -18.48
CA SER A 107 20.83 27.93 -18.08
C SER A 107 22.32 28.25 -17.94
N PHE A 108 23.11 27.34 -17.37
CA PHE A 108 24.56 27.49 -17.25
C PHE A 108 25.20 27.61 -18.63
N TYR A 109 24.90 26.69 -19.55
CA TYR A 109 25.42 26.74 -20.92
C TYR A 109 25.00 28.02 -21.64
N ARG A 110 23.75 28.47 -21.44
CA ARG A 110 23.25 29.70 -22.08
C ARG A 110 23.94 30.96 -21.59
N LYS A 111 24.28 31.03 -20.30
CA LYS A 111 24.76 32.27 -19.68
C LYS A 111 26.27 32.31 -19.52
N ALA A 112 26.90 31.16 -19.29
CA ALA A 112 28.30 31.04 -18.88
C ALA A 112 29.19 30.42 -19.95
N VAL A 113 28.64 29.54 -20.80
CA VAL A 113 29.40 28.84 -21.82
C VAL A 113 29.21 29.59 -23.14
N LEU A 114 28.05 29.44 -23.78
CA LEU A 114 27.71 29.96 -25.12
C LEU A 114 27.37 31.46 -25.15
N SER A 115 27.97 32.24 -24.26
CA SER A 115 27.84 33.69 -24.21
C SER A 115 29.24 34.30 -24.11
N ASN A 116 29.35 35.60 -24.39
CA ASN A 116 30.59 36.35 -24.20
C ASN A 116 30.84 36.75 -22.73
N ALA A 117 30.28 36.02 -21.76
CA ALA A 117 30.44 36.34 -20.35
C ALA A 117 31.79 35.83 -19.81
N ASP A 118 32.30 36.52 -18.79
CA ASP A 118 33.53 36.13 -18.10
C ASP A 118 33.33 34.84 -17.28
N PRO A 119 34.12 33.78 -17.52
CA PRO A 119 34.07 32.53 -16.75
C PRO A 119 34.13 32.72 -15.22
N VAL A 120 34.87 33.73 -14.75
CA VAL A 120 35.06 33.99 -13.30
C VAL A 120 33.73 34.20 -12.58
N LEU A 121 32.72 34.76 -13.26
CA LEU A 121 31.39 34.99 -12.70
C LEU A 121 30.58 33.71 -12.49
N TYR A 122 31.04 32.57 -13.02
CA TYR A 122 30.33 31.29 -12.97
C TYR A 122 31.14 30.17 -12.32
N GLU A 123 32.39 30.44 -11.92
CA GLU A 123 33.25 29.48 -11.22
C GLU A 123 32.62 28.98 -9.90
N HIS A 124 31.77 29.78 -9.25
CA HIS A 124 31.07 29.36 -8.02
C HIS A 124 30.04 28.25 -8.23
N TYR A 125 29.67 27.95 -9.48
CA TYR A 125 28.84 26.79 -9.80
C TYR A 125 29.65 25.51 -9.95
N LEU A 126 30.99 25.58 -9.95
CA LEU A 126 31.87 24.42 -10.06
C LEU A 126 32.35 23.98 -8.68
N SER A 127 32.63 22.69 -8.52
CA SER A 127 33.40 22.22 -7.37
C SER A 127 34.87 22.58 -7.53
N GLU A 128 35.60 22.64 -6.40
CA GLU A 128 37.05 22.84 -6.40
C GLU A 128 37.78 21.78 -7.25
N TYR A 129 37.30 20.54 -7.22
CA TYR A 129 37.81 19.45 -8.05
C TYR A 129 37.65 19.76 -9.56
N CYS A 130 36.47 20.24 -9.97
CA CYS A 130 36.22 20.64 -11.36
C CYS A 130 37.13 21.80 -11.78
N LEU A 131 37.25 22.83 -10.92
CA LEU A 131 38.12 23.99 -11.18
C LEU A 131 39.57 23.56 -11.39
N ASN A 132 40.11 22.72 -10.51
CA ASN A 132 41.47 22.21 -10.63
C ASN A 132 41.67 21.34 -11.88
N THR A 133 40.61 20.64 -12.32
CA THR A 133 40.65 19.84 -13.55
C THR A 133 40.69 20.72 -14.80
N ILE A 134 39.99 21.87 -14.80
CA ILE A 134 39.93 22.78 -15.95
C ILE A 134 41.16 23.70 -16.01
N TYR A 135 41.57 24.24 -14.87
CA TYR A 135 42.59 25.29 -14.79
C TYR A 135 43.96 24.81 -14.26
N GLY A 136 44.08 23.54 -13.88
CA GLY A 136 45.23 23.06 -13.11
C GLY A 136 45.13 23.45 -11.63
N ASP A 137 46.00 22.88 -10.81
CA ASP A 137 46.11 23.24 -9.40
C ASP A 137 47.17 24.33 -9.17
N GLU A 138 47.31 24.82 -7.93
CA GLU A 138 48.32 25.86 -7.60
C GLU A 138 49.76 25.42 -7.89
N SER A 139 50.04 24.12 -7.90
CA SER A 139 51.38 23.58 -8.16
C SER A 139 51.68 23.40 -9.64
N THR A 140 50.64 23.25 -10.46
CA THR A 140 50.69 23.01 -11.90
C THR A 140 49.59 23.82 -12.60
N PRO A 141 49.67 25.16 -12.58
CA PRO A 141 48.68 26.00 -13.23
C PRO A 141 48.70 25.73 -14.75
N SER A 142 47.52 25.78 -15.36
CA SER A 142 47.41 25.69 -16.81
C SER A 142 48.06 26.91 -17.47
N ASP A 143 48.90 26.66 -18.48
CA ASP A 143 49.46 27.71 -19.34
C ASP A 143 48.40 28.34 -20.27
N VAL A 144 47.21 27.75 -20.34
CA VAL A 144 46.08 28.22 -21.14
C VAL A 144 45.31 29.29 -20.37
N ASP A 145 44.97 30.40 -21.03
CA ASP A 145 44.14 31.43 -20.42
C ASP A 145 42.76 30.88 -19.99
N LYS A 146 42.22 31.41 -18.89
CA LYS A 146 40.97 30.93 -18.30
C LYS A 146 39.80 30.85 -19.30
N PRO A 147 39.52 31.89 -20.12
CA PRO A 147 38.49 31.81 -21.16
C PRO A 147 38.67 30.65 -22.12
N THR A 148 39.90 30.45 -22.63
CA THR A 148 40.19 29.33 -23.54
C THR A 148 40.05 27.97 -22.85
N ALA A 149 40.55 27.82 -21.62
CA ALA A 149 40.41 26.57 -20.85
C ALA A 149 38.93 26.26 -20.56
N TRP A 150 38.15 27.28 -20.17
CA TRP A 150 36.71 27.17 -19.95
C TRP A 150 35.95 26.74 -21.21
N ARG A 151 36.29 27.35 -22.36
CA ARG A 151 35.70 26.97 -23.65
C ARG A 151 36.12 25.58 -24.09
N GLY A 152 37.36 25.17 -23.85
CA GLY A 152 37.83 23.81 -24.11
C GLY A 152 37.09 22.76 -23.28
N ALA A 153 36.82 23.06 -22.01
CA ALA A 153 36.12 22.14 -21.11
C ALA A 153 34.62 22.01 -21.46
N PHE A 154 33.92 23.13 -21.59
CA PHE A 154 32.45 23.11 -21.73
C PHE A 154 31.95 23.29 -23.15
N GLY A 155 32.67 24.06 -23.96
CA GLY A 155 32.29 24.41 -25.33
C GLY A 155 32.70 23.36 -26.35
N SER A 156 32.60 23.74 -27.62
CA SER A 156 33.09 22.91 -28.72
C SER A 156 34.59 23.04 -28.90
N VAL A 157 35.24 21.93 -29.22
CA VAL A 157 36.67 21.87 -29.54
C VAL A 157 36.94 21.73 -31.04
N SER A 158 35.91 21.50 -31.86
CA SER A 158 36.06 21.19 -33.30
C SER A 158 35.92 22.40 -34.23
N GLY A 159 36.05 23.63 -33.71
CA GLY A 159 35.86 24.85 -34.50
C GLY A 159 34.39 25.22 -34.74
N ILE A 160 33.47 24.66 -33.95
CA ILE A 160 32.07 25.08 -33.92
C ILE A 160 32.00 26.42 -33.17
N ASN A 161 31.81 27.50 -33.92
CA ASN A 161 31.97 28.87 -33.40
C ASN A 161 30.67 29.70 -33.44
N ASN A 162 29.56 29.12 -33.91
CA ASN A 162 28.28 29.81 -33.94
C ASN A 162 27.51 29.54 -32.64
N ASP A 163 27.74 30.39 -31.63
CA ASP A 163 27.09 30.28 -30.33
C ASP A 163 25.54 30.32 -30.43
N GLU A 164 24.97 31.08 -31.38
CA GLU A 164 23.51 31.16 -31.54
C GLU A 164 22.90 29.84 -32.02
N GLU A 165 23.55 29.19 -32.99
CA GLU A 165 23.10 27.90 -33.50
C GLU A 165 23.31 26.78 -32.48
N LEU A 166 24.45 26.81 -31.78
CA LEU A 166 24.72 25.92 -30.65
C LEU A 166 23.65 26.05 -29.56
N LEU A 167 23.22 27.27 -29.25
CA LEU A 167 22.15 27.53 -28.29
C LEU A 167 20.79 27.01 -28.76
N ALA A 168 20.46 27.19 -30.03
CA ALA A 168 19.21 26.71 -30.61
C ALA A 168 19.13 25.17 -30.57
N ASN A 169 20.27 24.50 -30.76
CA ASN A 169 20.38 23.05 -30.80
C ASN A 169 20.82 22.40 -29.48
N LEU A 170 21.01 23.19 -28.42
CA LEU A 170 21.47 22.71 -27.11
C LEU A 170 20.47 21.71 -26.53
N GLN A 171 20.93 20.48 -26.29
CA GLN A 171 20.15 19.47 -25.59
C GLN A 171 20.91 18.95 -24.37
N VAL A 172 20.18 18.75 -23.28
CA VAL A 172 20.72 18.16 -22.05
C VAL A 172 19.80 17.01 -21.67
N ILE A 173 20.38 15.82 -21.52
CA ILE A 173 19.67 14.61 -21.14
C ILE A 173 20.36 13.96 -19.94
N HIS A 174 19.57 13.37 -19.05
CA HIS A 174 20.11 12.52 -17.99
C HIS A 174 20.73 11.27 -18.63
N ALA A 175 21.91 10.86 -18.14
CA ALA A 175 22.61 9.68 -18.61
C ALA A 175 22.54 8.56 -17.57
N ASP A 176 23.32 8.66 -16.50
CA ASP A 176 23.32 7.69 -15.41
C ASP A 176 23.76 8.35 -14.10
N GLY A 177 23.14 7.96 -12.99
CA GLY A 177 23.41 8.55 -11.67
C GLY A 177 23.36 10.08 -11.70
N GLU A 178 24.50 10.71 -11.40
CA GLU A 178 24.69 12.17 -11.36
C GLU A 178 25.23 12.74 -12.69
N TRP A 179 25.36 11.91 -13.72
CA TRP A 179 25.88 12.29 -15.04
C TRP A 179 24.78 12.72 -16.00
N TYR A 180 25.06 13.80 -16.70
CA TYR A 180 24.22 14.39 -17.72
C TYR A 180 25.02 14.54 -19.01
N LYS A 181 24.38 14.28 -20.13
CA LYS A 181 24.96 14.42 -21.46
C LYS A 181 24.47 15.70 -22.10
N VAL A 182 25.39 16.60 -22.39
CA VAL A 182 25.14 17.86 -23.11
C VAL A 182 25.53 17.66 -24.56
N ARG A 183 24.59 17.95 -25.46
CA ARG A 183 24.78 17.88 -26.91
C ARG A 183 24.88 19.29 -27.47
N LEU A 184 25.96 19.54 -28.20
CA LEU A 184 26.23 20.75 -28.96
C LEU A 184 26.22 20.39 -30.44
N SER A 185 25.46 21.10 -31.28
CA SER A 185 25.34 20.76 -32.70
C SER A 185 25.22 22.01 -33.57
N GLN A 186 25.98 22.02 -34.66
CA GLN A 186 26.01 23.06 -35.69
C GLN A 186 26.29 22.38 -37.03
N ASP A 187 25.67 22.84 -38.12
CA ASP A 187 25.98 22.38 -39.49
C ASP A 187 26.02 20.85 -39.68
N GLY A 188 25.20 20.11 -38.91
CA GLY A 188 25.19 18.64 -38.93
C GLY A 188 26.30 17.95 -38.12
N ALA A 189 27.31 18.68 -37.65
CA ALA A 189 28.27 18.20 -36.67
C ALA A 189 27.62 18.16 -35.27
N THR A 190 27.99 17.16 -34.46
CA THR A 190 27.50 17.02 -33.09
C THR A 190 28.65 16.64 -32.17
N GLU A 191 28.80 17.40 -31.09
CA GLU A 191 29.68 17.10 -29.97
C GLU A 191 28.89 16.80 -28.71
N PHE A 192 29.49 16.00 -27.84
CA PHE A 192 28.90 15.63 -26.57
C PHE A 192 29.88 15.89 -25.42
N ARG A 193 29.36 16.47 -24.34
CA ARG A 193 30.05 16.63 -23.06
C ARG A 193 29.30 15.88 -21.98
N MET A 194 30.04 15.15 -21.15
CA MET A 194 29.50 14.48 -19.99
C MET A 194 29.77 15.35 -18.76
N ILE A 195 28.71 15.78 -18.09
CA ILE A 195 28.76 16.70 -16.97
C ILE A 195 28.18 15.99 -15.74
N LYS A 196 28.99 15.88 -14.68
CA LYS A 196 28.52 15.38 -13.39
C LYS A 196 28.02 16.53 -12.54
N VAL A 197 26.80 16.43 -12.03
CA VAL A 197 26.18 17.48 -11.21
C VAL A 197 25.78 16.94 -9.84
N LEU A 198 26.28 17.59 -8.79
CA LEU A 198 25.98 17.29 -7.40
C LEU A 198 24.93 18.25 -6.84
N ASN A 199 24.02 17.75 -6.02
CA ASN A 199 23.12 18.58 -5.21
C ASN A 199 23.57 18.56 -3.75
N ARG A 200 24.17 19.66 -3.28
CA ARG A 200 24.60 19.83 -1.89
C ARG A 200 23.66 20.82 -1.20
N LYS A 201 22.84 20.32 -0.26
CA LYS A 201 21.90 21.13 0.54
C LYS A 201 20.95 22.02 -0.29
N GLY A 202 20.53 21.55 -1.46
CA GLY A 202 19.63 22.29 -2.35
C GLY A 202 20.33 23.18 -3.37
N GLN A 203 21.66 23.27 -3.34
CA GLN A 203 22.45 23.97 -4.34
C GLN A 203 23.11 22.99 -5.30
N LEU A 204 23.01 23.28 -6.59
CA LEU A 204 23.58 22.46 -7.66
C LEU A 204 25.01 22.93 -7.99
N PHE A 205 25.92 21.96 -8.12
CA PHE A 205 27.32 22.19 -8.47
C PHE A 205 27.76 21.24 -9.58
N ILE A 206 28.52 21.74 -10.54
CA ILE A 206 29.20 20.94 -11.56
C ILE A 206 30.49 20.40 -10.93
N ASP A 207 30.56 19.08 -10.78
CA ASP A 207 31.67 18.42 -10.10
C ASP A 207 32.74 17.92 -11.07
N GLU A 208 32.34 17.49 -12.27
CA GLU A 208 33.26 16.92 -13.24
C GLU A 208 32.75 17.13 -14.66
N VAL A 209 33.68 17.25 -15.61
CA VAL A 209 33.44 17.41 -17.04
C VAL A 209 34.33 16.46 -17.81
N ARG A 210 33.77 15.75 -18.80
CA ARG A 210 34.48 14.84 -19.71
C ARG A 210 34.02 15.02 -21.15
#